data_AF-A0AAU4TSR4-F1
#
_entry.id   AF-A0AAU4TSR4-F1
#
_cell.length_a   1.000
_cell.length_b   1.000
_cell.length_c   1.000
_cell.angle_alpha   90.00
_cell.angle_beta   90.00
_cell.angle_gamma   90.00
#
_symmetry.space_group_name_H-M   'P 1'
#
loop_
_entity.id
_entity.type
_entity.pdbx_description
1 polymer ?
#
loop_
_entity_poly.entity_id
_entity_poly.type
_entity_poly.pdbx_seq_one_letter_code
_entity_poly.pdbx_strand_id
1 'polypeptide(L)'
;MKMRKGDGGVEPQSAQPPYPTDGTDFRGALRHHYVFALKRFARLGPIFLAVWLFVFFSKIGSLFLLGIVGCFGFAFTVISLWSRVLWILKCSRVFRTYPLEFRGPVTKVNRDGELLFLRFADQGNEATMRAKNPLRRPEWPEGISGGVWFAGDDPFGGAAIVPGSGELLFMQPNAWKLFADKRNDAGTERKRQARRAWISWRVTFRLRVFGT
;
A
#
# COMPACT_ATOMS: atom_id res chain seq x y z
N MET A 1 24.93 -35.36 32.72
CA MET A 1 24.32 -34.04 33.01
C MET A 1 25.11 -32.99 32.25
N LYS A 2 24.64 -32.56 31.08
CA LYS A 2 25.36 -31.69 30.13
C LYS A 2 24.46 -30.49 29.85
N MET A 3 24.84 -29.32 30.36
CA MET A 3 24.08 -28.08 30.18
C MET A 3 24.05 -27.70 28.69
N ARG A 4 22.85 -27.58 28.12
CA ARG A 4 22.63 -27.00 26.79
C ARG A 4 22.61 -25.48 26.93
N LYS A 5 23.63 -24.86 26.36
CA LYS A 5 23.80 -23.44 26.11
C LYS A 5 22.53 -22.90 25.42
N GLY A 6 21.86 -21.94 26.04
CA GLY A 6 20.77 -21.20 25.41
C GLY A 6 21.35 -20.31 24.33
N ASP A 7 21.11 -20.67 23.07
CA ASP A 7 21.26 -19.74 21.96
C ASP A 7 20.12 -18.72 22.08
N GLY A 8 20.44 -17.59 22.69
CA GLY A 8 19.68 -16.36 22.52
C GLY A 8 19.76 -15.98 21.05
N GLY A 9 18.79 -16.48 20.27
CA GLY A 9 18.54 -16.01 18.92
C GLY A 9 18.28 -14.51 18.99
N VAL A 10 19.28 -13.73 18.59
CA VAL A 10 19.10 -12.32 18.28
C VAL A 10 18.14 -12.30 17.10
N GLU A 11 16.86 -12.07 17.38
CA GLU A 11 15.92 -11.61 16.36
C GLU A 11 16.62 -10.46 15.64
N PRO A 12 16.73 -10.49 14.30
CA PRO A 12 17.34 -9.40 13.57
C PRO A 12 16.55 -8.15 13.93
N GLN A 13 17.19 -7.21 14.65
CA GLN A 13 16.65 -5.88 14.88
C GLN A 13 16.38 -5.29 13.51
N SER A 14 15.13 -5.40 13.05
CA SER A 14 14.70 -4.77 11.84
C SER A 14 14.88 -3.28 12.06
N ALA A 15 15.66 -2.67 11.16
CA ALA A 15 16.04 -1.27 11.27
C ALA A 15 14.77 -0.44 11.46
N GLN A 16 14.61 0.13 12.67
CA GLN A 16 13.44 0.92 12.98
C GLN A 16 13.30 2.03 11.94
N PRO A 17 12.10 2.27 11.41
CA PRO A 17 11.87 3.29 10.42
C PRO A 17 12.28 4.66 10.99
N PRO A 18 12.78 5.59 10.15
CA PRO A 18 13.29 6.87 10.60
C PRO A 18 12.18 7.87 11.01
N TYR A 19 10.98 7.38 11.35
CA TYR A 19 9.81 8.17 11.71
C TYR A 19 8.95 7.42 12.74
N PRO A 20 8.17 8.13 13.58
CA PRO A 20 7.27 7.50 14.54
C PRO A 20 6.23 6.61 13.85
N THR A 21 6.06 5.38 14.34
CA THR A 21 5.05 4.42 13.88
C THR A 21 3.93 4.21 14.89
N ASP A 22 3.91 5.03 15.93
CA ASP A 22 2.94 5.04 17.03
C ASP A 22 1.63 5.78 16.67
N GLY A 23 1.45 6.12 15.40
CA GLY A 23 0.26 6.81 14.92
C GLY A 23 0.23 8.32 15.19
N THR A 24 1.21 8.88 15.91
CA THR A 24 1.28 10.32 16.20
C THR A 24 1.60 11.15 14.95
N ASP A 25 2.43 10.63 14.05
CA ASP A 25 2.78 11.28 12.78
C ASP A 25 2.65 10.34 11.56
N PHE A 26 1.47 10.33 10.95
CA PHE A 26 1.27 9.64 9.69
C PHE A 26 1.99 10.30 8.49
N ARG A 27 2.42 11.57 8.60
CA ARG A 27 3.08 12.29 7.49
C ARG A 27 4.48 11.76 7.26
N GLY A 28 5.21 11.37 8.32
CA GLY A 28 6.49 10.68 8.23
C GLY A 28 6.40 9.41 7.38
N ALA A 29 5.41 8.56 7.68
CA ALA A 29 5.17 7.32 6.93
C ALA A 29 4.86 7.58 5.44
N LEU A 30 3.96 8.53 5.16
CA LEU A 30 3.63 8.93 3.79
C LEU A 30 4.85 9.45 3.02
N ARG A 31 5.64 10.34 3.64
CA ARG A 31 6.83 10.94 3.04
C ARG A 31 7.88 9.86 2.72
N HIS A 32 8.10 8.93 3.64
CA HIS A 32 9.04 7.82 3.40
C HIS A 32 8.63 6.98 2.18
N HIS A 33 7.35 6.58 2.10
CA HIS A 33 6.83 5.79 0.98
C HIS A 33 6.90 6.57 -0.35
N TYR A 34 6.65 7.88 -0.32
CA TYR A 34 6.75 8.75 -1.48
C TYR A 34 8.20 8.87 -1.98
N VAL A 35 9.15 9.14 -1.08
CA VAL A 35 10.58 9.24 -1.41
C VAL A 35 11.11 7.90 -1.94
N PHE A 36 10.68 6.77 -1.37
CA PHE A 36 11.07 5.45 -1.87
C PHE A 36 10.57 5.21 -3.31
N ALA A 37 9.32 5.57 -3.60
CA ALA A 37 8.77 5.47 -4.96
C ALA A 37 9.54 6.35 -5.96
N LEU A 38 9.84 7.59 -5.56
CA LEU A 38 10.57 8.55 -6.39
C LEU A 38 12.02 8.12 -6.64
N LYS A 39 12.72 7.62 -5.60
CA LYS A 39 14.10 7.10 -5.72
C LYS A 39 14.19 5.95 -6.73
N ARG A 40 13.19 5.07 -6.76
CA ARG A 40 13.14 3.97 -7.73
C ARG A 40 12.94 4.48 -9.15
N PHE A 41 12.11 5.50 -9.35
CA PHE A 41 11.94 6.16 -10.65
C PHE A 41 13.23 6.87 -11.08
N ALA A 42 13.85 7.67 -10.20
CA ALA A 42 15.09 8.38 -10.50
C ALA A 42 16.25 7.46 -10.88
N ARG A 43 16.25 6.20 -10.43
CA ARG A 43 17.25 5.20 -10.81
C ARG A 43 17.04 4.62 -12.22
N LEU A 44 15.80 4.41 -12.64
CA LEU A 44 15.50 3.67 -13.89
C LEU A 44 14.97 4.55 -15.02
N GLY A 45 14.11 5.52 -14.70
CA GLY A 45 13.45 6.40 -15.66
C GLY A 45 14.44 7.14 -16.56
N PRO A 46 15.47 7.82 -16.01
CA PRO A 46 16.47 8.53 -16.83
C PRO A 46 17.24 7.63 -17.80
N ILE A 47 17.50 6.37 -17.44
CA ILE A 47 18.22 5.41 -18.29
C ILE A 47 17.38 5.11 -19.54
N PHE A 48 16.11 4.72 -19.37
CA PHE A 48 15.23 4.44 -20.48
C PHE A 48 14.95 5.68 -21.34
N LEU A 49 14.81 6.85 -20.70
CA LEU A 49 14.67 8.13 -21.39
C LEU A 49 15.91 8.45 -22.25
N ALA A 50 17.11 8.27 -21.71
CA ALA A 50 18.36 8.52 -22.43
C ALA A 50 18.50 7.58 -23.64
N VAL A 51 18.21 6.29 -23.47
CA VAL A 51 18.22 5.30 -24.58
C VAL A 51 17.22 5.70 -25.67
N TRP A 52 16.01 6.08 -25.27
CA TRP A 52 14.97 6.49 -26.22
C TRP A 52 15.38 7.75 -26.99
N LEU A 53 15.85 8.79 -26.30
CA LEU A 53 16.29 10.04 -26.92
C LEU A 53 17.51 9.83 -27.82
N PHE A 54 18.50 9.04 -27.39
CA PHE A 54 19.68 8.73 -28.19
C PHE A 54 19.29 8.11 -29.53
N VAL A 55 18.44 7.07 -29.53
CA VAL A 55 17.97 6.44 -30.77
C VAL A 55 17.16 7.40 -31.63
N PHE A 56 16.30 8.22 -31.01
CA PHE A 56 15.47 9.19 -31.72
C PHE A 56 16.31 10.24 -32.46
N PHE A 57 17.38 10.74 -31.83
CA PHE A 57 18.25 11.77 -32.43
C PHE A 57 19.27 11.22 -33.42
N SER A 58 19.81 10.01 -33.21
CA SER A 58 20.83 9.46 -34.09
C SER A 58 20.33 9.11 -35.50
N LYS A 59 19.02 8.96 -35.72
CA LYS A 59 18.41 8.60 -37.02
C LYS A 59 18.99 7.32 -37.65
N ILE A 60 19.58 6.44 -36.84
CA ILE A 60 20.15 5.17 -37.28
C ILE A 60 19.01 4.15 -37.37
N GLY A 61 18.59 3.80 -38.59
CA GLY A 61 17.46 2.91 -38.82
C GLY A 61 17.59 1.54 -38.14
N SER A 62 18.81 1.03 -37.95
CA SER A 62 19.06 -0.26 -37.30
C SER A 62 18.82 -0.26 -35.77
N LEU A 63 18.77 0.91 -35.12
CA LEU A 63 18.54 1.02 -33.68
C LEU A 63 17.06 1.19 -33.30
N PHE A 64 16.15 1.15 -34.27
CA PHE A 64 14.72 1.38 -34.03
C PHE A 64 14.12 0.48 -32.94
N LEU A 65 14.49 -0.81 -32.90
CA LEU A 65 14.05 -1.73 -31.85
C LEU A 65 14.52 -1.30 -30.45
N LEU A 66 15.74 -0.77 -30.33
CA LEU A 66 16.26 -0.26 -29.08
C LEU A 66 15.50 0.99 -28.63
N GLY A 67 15.11 1.85 -29.57
CA GLY A 67 14.26 3.02 -29.30
C GLY A 67 12.88 2.62 -28.78
N ILE A 68 12.28 1.57 -29.35
CA ILE A 68 11.02 0.99 -28.86
C ILE A 68 11.17 0.52 -27.41
N VAL A 69 12.23 -0.24 -27.10
CA VAL A 69 12.49 -0.72 -25.73
C VAL A 69 12.67 0.45 -24.76
N GLY A 70 13.40 1.49 -25.17
CA GLY A 70 13.55 2.73 -24.39
C GLY A 70 12.21 3.40 -24.09
N CYS A 71 11.37 3.58 -25.12
CA CYS A 71 10.05 4.20 -24.98
C CYS A 71 9.14 3.40 -24.03
N PHE A 72 8.99 2.08 -24.27
CA PHE A 72 8.16 1.23 -23.42
C PHE A 72 8.69 1.12 -21.99
N GLY A 73 10.01 1.02 -21.81
CA GLY A 73 10.64 1.02 -20.50
C GLY A 73 10.37 2.31 -19.73
N PHE A 74 10.51 3.47 -20.39
CA PHE A 74 10.20 4.76 -19.79
C PHE A 74 8.72 4.88 -19.42
N ALA A 75 7.81 4.59 -20.36
CA ALA A 75 6.38 4.60 -20.12
C ALA A 75 5.99 3.68 -18.93
N PHE A 76 6.55 2.47 -18.89
CA PHE A 76 6.34 1.55 -17.77
C PHE A 76 6.82 2.11 -16.43
N THR A 77 7.99 2.75 -16.38
CA THR A 77 8.48 3.39 -15.13
C THR A 77 7.59 4.53 -14.67
N VAL A 78 7.11 5.37 -15.59
CA VAL A 78 6.17 6.48 -15.29
C VAL A 78 4.84 5.92 -14.77
N ILE A 79 4.26 4.94 -15.45
CA ILE A 79 2.99 4.30 -15.04
C ILE A 79 3.15 3.65 -13.65
N SER A 80 4.28 2.98 -13.40
CA SER A 80 4.57 2.35 -12.10
C SER A 80 4.71 3.38 -10.98
N LEU A 81 5.42 4.49 -11.22
CA LEU A 81 5.53 5.60 -10.27
C LEU A 81 4.15 6.21 -9.98
N TRP A 82 3.42 6.57 -11.04
CA TRP A 82 2.09 7.17 -10.93
C TRP A 82 1.14 6.28 -10.14
N SER A 83 1.12 4.98 -10.44
CA SER A 83 0.31 4.01 -9.69
C SER A 83 0.64 4.02 -8.19
N ARG A 84 1.93 3.97 -7.81
CA ARG A 84 2.37 3.99 -6.40
C ARG A 84 1.98 5.30 -5.71
N VAL A 85 2.23 6.43 -6.36
CA VAL A 85 1.88 7.76 -5.83
C VAL A 85 0.37 7.88 -5.62
N LEU A 86 -0.44 7.42 -6.57
CA LEU A 86 -1.91 7.42 -6.41
C LEU A 86 -2.36 6.62 -5.19
N TRP A 87 -1.78 5.44 -4.92
CA TRP A 87 -2.11 4.67 -3.72
C TRP A 87 -1.68 5.38 -2.44
N ILE A 88 -0.51 6.01 -2.41
CA ILE A 88 -0.05 6.82 -1.27
C ILE A 88 -0.97 8.02 -1.04
N LEU A 89 -1.41 8.70 -2.10
CA LEU A 89 -2.36 9.81 -2.03
C LEU A 89 -3.73 9.37 -1.49
N LYS A 90 -4.19 8.16 -1.86
CA LYS A 90 -5.40 7.57 -1.26
C LYS A 90 -5.25 7.38 0.25
N CYS A 91 -4.15 6.79 0.71
CA CYS A 91 -3.88 6.69 2.15
C CYS A 91 -3.83 8.08 2.82
N SER A 92 -3.14 9.04 2.19
CA SER A 92 -3.05 10.41 2.70
C SER A 92 -4.42 11.09 2.83
N ARG A 93 -5.32 10.87 1.87
CA ARG A 93 -6.69 11.40 1.89
C ARG A 93 -7.50 10.80 3.04
N VAL A 94 -7.35 9.50 3.28
CA VAL A 94 -8.01 8.80 4.40
C VAL A 94 -7.51 9.34 5.74
N PHE A 95 -6.19 9.38 5.97
CA PHE A 95 -5.59 9.87 7.22
C PHE A 95 -5.91 11.34 7.53
N ARG A 96 -6.22 12.15 6.50
CA ARG A 96 -6.67 13.54 6.70
C ARG A 96 -8.15 13.67 7.04
N THR A 97 -8.95 12.65 6.73
CA THR A 97 -10.41 12.70 6.89
C THR A 97 -10.88 11.97 8.13
N TYR A 98 -10.18 10.90 8.52
CA TYR A 98 -10.52 10.06 9.66
C TYR A 98 -9.43 10.13 10.72
N PRO A 99 -9.80 10.09 12.02
CA PRO A 99 -8.82 9.96 13.09
C PRO A 99 -8.08 8.63 13.01
N LEU A 100 -6.85 8.61 13.51
CA LEU A 100 -6.05 7.40 13.61
C LEU A 100 -6.37 6.70 14.93
N GLU A 101 -6.84 5.47 14.86
CA GLU A 101 -7.23 4.66 16.02
C GLU A 101 -6.43 3.35 16.02
N PHE A 102 -5.89 2.97 17.18
CA PHE A 102 -5.24 1.67 17.30
C PHE A 102 -6.28 0.56 17.28
N ARG A 103 -6.13 -0.38 16.35
CA ARG A 103 -6.97 -1.56 16.23
C ARG A 103 -6.11 -2.81 16.28
N GLY A 104 -6.27 -3.59 17.33
CA GLY A 104 -5.55 -4.84 17.52
C GLY A 104 -6.27 -5.74 18.51
N PRO A 105 -5.93 -7.04 18.55
CA PRO A 105 -4.99 -7.72 17.64
C PRO A 105 -5.57 -7.94 16.24
N VAL A 106 -4.68 -8.19 15.26
CA VAL A 106 -5.06 -8.45 13.86
C VAL A 106 -4.76 -9.90 13.50
N THR A 107 -5.78 -10.61 13.03
CA THR A 107 -5.64 -11.99 12.54
C THR A 107 -5.35 -11.97 11.04
N LYS A 108 -4.23 -12.60 10.67
CA LYS A 108 -3.85 -12.85 9.26
C LYS A 108 -4.74 -13.96 8.71
N VAL A 109 -5.64 -13.64 7.79
CA VAL A 109 -6.59 -14.62 7.23
C VAL A 109 -5.99 -15.34 6.03
N ASN A 110 -5.54 -14.58 5.03
CA ASN A 110 -4.98 -15.12 3.80
C ASN A 110 -4.11 -14.08 3.08
N ARG A 111 -3.33 -14.52 2.09
CA ARG A 111 -2.54 -13.68 1.19
C ARG A 111 -2.73 -14.17 -0.25
N ASP A 112 -2.94 -13.22 -1.16
CA ASP A 112 -3.02 -13.46 -2.61
C ASP A 112 -2.10 -12.47 -3.34
N GLY A 113 -0.86 -12.89 -3.60
CA GLY A 113 0.18 -12.03 -4.20
C GLY A 113 0.49 -10.80 -3.35
N GLU A 114 0.08 -9.62 -3.84
CA GLU A 114 0.23 -8.30 -3.19
C GLU A 114 -0.92 -7.95 -2.24
N LEU A 115 -1.93 -8.82 -2.12
CA LEU A 115 -3.14 -8.59 -1.35
C LEU A 115 -3.09 -9.35 -0.04
N LEU A 116 -3.41 -8.65 1.04
CA LEU A 116 -3.42 -9.19 2.38
C LEU A 116 -4.85 -9.19 2.89
N PHE A 117 -5.33 -10.32 3.41
CA PHE A 117 -6.66 -10.44 3.99
C PHE A 117 -6.53 -10.52 5.50
N LEU A 118 -7.11 -9.56 6.20
CA LEU A 118 -6.94 -9.41 7.64
C LEU A 118 -8.28 -9.16 8.34
N ARG A 119 -8.36 -9.58 9.60
CA ARG A 119 -9.54 -9.42 10.45
C ARG A 119 -9.13 -8.76 11.75
N PHE A 120 -9.91 -7.78 12.19
CA PHE A 120 -9.74 -7.15 13.49
C PHE A 120 -10.44 -8.00 14.56
N ALA A 121 -9.76 -8.32 15.66
CA ALA A 121 -10.31 -9.17 16.71
C ALA A 121 -11.49 -8.50 17.45
N ASP A 122 -11.44 -7.18 17.63
CA ASP A 122 -12.44 -6.38 18.35
C ASP A 122 -13.81 -6.29 17.62
N GLN A 123 -13.85 -6.67 16.33
CA GLN A 123 -15.05 -6.54 15.50
C GLN A 123 -15.90 -7.80 15.38
N GLY A 124 -15.78 -8.75 16.31
CA GLY A 124 -16.71 -9.88 16.43
C GLY A 124 -17.10 -10.49 15.08
N ASN A 125 -16.14 -11.10 14.36
CA ASN A 125 -16.37 -11.78 13.06
C ASN A 125 -16.94 -10.97 11.89
N GLU A 126 -17.22 -9.66 12.00
CA GLU A 126 -18.10 -9.01 11.02
C GLU A 126 -17.48 -8.69 9.65
N ALA A 127 -16.16 -8.50 9.52
CA ALA A 127 -15.58 -8.12 8.22
C ALA A 127 -14.13 -8.58 8.01
N THR A 128 -13.88 -9.41 7.00
CA THR A 128 -12.52 -9.59 6.46
C THR A 128 -12.17 -8.39 5.59
N MET A 129 -11.15 -7.64 5.96
CA MET A 129 -10.61 -6.53 5.17
C MET A 129 -9.57 -7.03 4.19
N ARG A 130 -9.63 -6.53 2.96
CA ARG A 130 -8.61 -6.68 1.94
C ARG A 130 -7.72 -5.45 1.97
N ALA A 131 -6.45 -5.65 2.28
CA ALA A 131 -5.40 -4.66 2.36
C ALA A 131 -4.43 -4.78 1.18
N LYS A 132 -3.85 -3.65 0.77
CA LYS A 132 -2.76 -3.58 -0.20
C LYS A 132 -1.70 -2.59 0.26
N ASN A 133 -0.44 -2.99 0.21
CA ASN A 133 0.69 -2.09 0.43
C ASN A 133 0.90 -1.20 -0.82
N PRO A 134 0.96 0.15 -0.72
CA PRO A 134 1.21 1.05 -1.85
C PRO A 134 2.52 0.78 -2.61
N LEU A 135 3.54 0.24 -1.93
CA LEU A 135 4.81 -0.17 -2.52
C LEU A 135 4.76 -1.56 -3.15
N ARG A 136 3.61 -2.25 -3.09
CA ARG A 136 3.37 -3.57 -3.66
C ARG A 136 4.31 -4.65 -3.10
N ARG A 137 4.68 -4.50 -1.83
CA ARG A 137 5.39 -5.57 -1.12
C ARG A 137 4.40 -6.71 -0.87
N PRO A 138 4.75 -7.94 -1.25
CA PRO A 138 3.81 -9.04 -1.11
C PRO A 138 3.85 -9.61 0.31
N GLU A 139 4.95 -9.42 1.05
CA GLU A 139 5.15 -9.93 2.41
C GLU A 139 4.20 -9.31 3.45
N TRP A 140 3.95 -10.07 4.51
CA TRP A 140 3.27 -9.53 5.68
C TRP A 140 4.19 -8.52 6.36
N PRO A 141 3.72 -7.31 6.66
CA PRO A 141 4.50 -6.36 7.43
C PRO A 141 4.84 -6.94 8.81
N GLU A 142 6.08 -6.74 9.25
CA GLU A 142 6.48 -7.08 10.62
C GLU A 142 5.63 -6.28 11.62
N GLY A 143 5.29 -6.92 12.75
CA GLY A 143 4.48 -6.31 13.81
C GLY A 143 2.96 -6.31 13.58
N ILE A 144 2.48 -6.64 12.36
CA ILE A 144 1.05 -6.52 12.02
C ILE A 144 0.11 -7.32 12.93
N SER A 145 0.54 -8.48 13.45
CA SER A 145 -0.28 -9.30 14.33
C SER A 145 -0.65 -8.58 15.65
N GLY A 146 0.21 -7.67 16.12
CA GLY A 146 -0.01 -6.90 17.35
C GLY A 146 -1.10 -5.83 17.20
N GLY A 147 -1.44 -5.45 15.97
CA GLY A 147 -2.41 -4.40 15.69
C GLY A 147 -1.90 -3.43 14.64
N VAL A 148 -2.76 -2.50 14.26
CA VAL A 148 -2.46 -1.43 13.31
C VAL A 148 -3.11 -0.12 13.74
N TRP A 149 -2.50 1.00 13.38
CA TRP A 149 -3.15 2.30 13.48
C TRP A 149 -4.04 2.49 12.26
N PHE A 150 -5.34 2.29 12.42
CA PHE A 150 -6.34 2.33 11.37
C PHE A 150 -7.07 3.68 11.36
N ALA A 151 -7.31 4.21 10.16
CA ALA A 151 -8.20 5.34 9.93
C ALA A 151 -9.17 4.99 8.82
N GLY A 152 -10.47 5.13 9.08
CA GLY A 152 -11.49 4.81 8.09
C GLY A 152 -12.85 4.53 8.71
N ASP A 153 -13.69 3.89 7.92
CA ASP A 153 -15.06 3.55 8.25
C ASP A 153 -15.34 2.13 7.74
N ASP A 154 -15.76 1.21 8.61
CA ASP A 154 -15.78 -0.23 8.32
C ASP A 154 -16.53 -0.62 7.04
N PRO A 155 -17.78 -0.16 6.80
CA PRO A 155 -18.49 -0.37 5.53
C PRO A 155 -17.76 0.10 4.26
N PHE A 156 -16.87 1.09 4.37
CA PHE A 156 -16.18 1.75 3.26
C PHE A 156 -14.69 1.37 3.14
N GLY A 157 -14.08 0.91 4.23
CA GLY A 157 -12.65 0.65 4.34
C GLY A 157 -11.88 1.84 4.92
N GLY A 158 -10.58 1.88 4.63
CA GLY A 158 -9.69 2.87 5.23
C GLY A 158 -8.24 2.70 4.82
N ALA A 159 -7.36 3.23 5.65
CA ALA A 159 -5.92 3.08 5.55
C ALA A 159 -5.36 2.78 6.92
N ALA A 160 -4.24 2.05 6.97
CA ALA A 160 -3.59 1.69 8.22
C ALA A 160 -2.08 1.87 8.14
N ILE A 161 -1.46 2.08 9.31
CA ILE A 161 -0.03 2.08 9.53
C ILE A 161 0.30 0.92 10.46
N VAL A 162 1.25 0.07 10.06
CA VAL A 162 1.71 -1.01 10.91
C VAL A 162 2.76 -0.50 11.91
N PRO A 163 2.56 -0.66 13.23
CA PRO A 163 3.56 -0.31 14.24
C PRO A 163 4.86 -1.08 14.04
N GLY A 164 5.99 -0.46 14.35
CA GLY A 164 7.32 -1.06 14.20
C GLY A 164 7.84 -0.98 12.77
N SER A 165 7.11 -1.53 11.79
CA SER A 165 7.55 -1.50 10.38
C SER A 165 7.22 -0.20 9.65
N GLY A 166 6.20 0.53 10.11
CA GLY A 166 5.74 1.78 9.50
C GLY A 166 5.13 1.61 8.11
N GLU A 167 4.81 0.37 7.71
CA GLU A 167 4.23 0.09 6.40
C GLU A 167 2.79 0.61 6.31
N LEU A 168 2.48 1.21 5.15
CA LEU A 168 1.14 1.68 4.84
C LEU A 168 0.31 0.56 4.20
N LEU A 169 -0.95 0.47 4.60
CA LEU A 169 -1.92 -0.44 4.01
C LEU A 169 -3.17 0.35 3.61
N PHE A 170 -3.59 0.27 2.35
CA PHE A 170 -4.92 0.72 1.96
C PHE A 170 -5.88 -0.46 2.02
N MET A 171 -7.04 -0.29 2.66
CA MET A 171 -7.92 -1.36 3.07
C MET A 171 -9.36 -1.14 2.59
N GLN A 172 -10.02 -2.20 2.14
CA GLN A 172 -11.46 -2.21 1.88
C GLN A 172 -12.08 -3.54 2.29
N PRO A 173 -13.38 -3.58 2.63
CA PRO A 173 -14.08 -4.83 2.89
C PRO A 173 -13.93 -5.80 1.72
N ASN A 174 -13.51 -7.03 1.99
CA ASN A 174 -13.38 -8.05 0.95
C ASN A 174 -14.75 -8.29 0.27
N ALA A 175 -15.77 -8.45 1.11
CA ALA A 175 -17.15 -8.64 0.68
C ALA A 175 -17.85 -7.31 0.39
N TRP A 176 -17.27 -6.45 -0.46
CA TRP A 176 -17.77 -5.09 -0.73
C TRP A 176 -19.29 -5.02 -0.94
N LYS A 177 -19.86 -5.97 -1.70
CA LYS A 177 -21.30 -6.04 -1.98
C LYS A 177 -22.15 -6.32 -0.74
N LEU A 178 -21.69 -7.15 0.19
CA LEU A 178 -22.42 -7.47 1.42
C LEU A 178 -22.51 -6.27 2.39
N PHE A 179 -21.60 -5.30 2.25
CA PHE A 179 -21.65 -4.04 2.99
C PHE A 179 -22.46 -2.94 2.27
N ALA A 180 -23.20 -3.26 1.20
CA ALA A 180 -24.00 -2.27 0.48
C ALA A 180 -25.05 -1.64 1.39
N ASP A 181 -25.79 -2.46 2.14
CA ASP A 181 -26.85 -1.98 3.03
C ASP A 181 -26.25 -1.17 4.17
N LYS A 182 -25.19 -1.67 4.85
CA LYS A 182 -24.45 -0.90 5.87
C LYS A 182 -23.91 0.45 5.34
N ARG A 183 -23.54 0.56 4.06
CA ARG A 183 -23.14 1.84 3.44
C ARG A 183 -24.32 2.73 3.06
N ASN A 184 -25.45 2.14 2.67
CA ASN A 184 -26.68 2.86 2.34
C ASN A 184 -27.35 3.42 3.60
N ASP A 185 -27.26 2.69 4.71
CA ASP A 185 -27.77 3.10 6.01
C ASP A 185 -26.80 4.04 6.74
N ALA A 186 -25.56 4.15 6.25
CA ALA A 186 -24.62 5.14 6.76
C ALA A 186 -25.21 6.56 6.59
N GLY A 187 -25.23 7.31 7.69
CA GLY A 187 -25.70 8.70 7.70
C GLY A 187 -25.00 9.57 6.64
N THR A 188 -25.65 10.66 6.25
CA THR A 188 -25.18 11.57 5.21
C THR A 188 -23.75 12.06 5.45
N GLU A 189 -23.40 12.34 6.71
CA GLU A 189 -22.05 12.79 7.06
C GLU A 189 -20.99 11.70 6.87
N ARG A 190 -21.25 10.44 7.26
CA ARG A 190 -20.33 9.31 7.04
C ARG A 190 -20.09 9.08 5.55
N LYS A 191 -21.15 9.12 4.74
CA LYS A 191 -21.04 9.05 3.27
C LYS A 191 -20.21 10.19 2.69
N ARG A 192 -20.37 11.42 3.22
CA ARG A 192 -19.59 12.60 2.80
C ARG A 192 -18.12 12.47 3.17
N GLN A 193 -17.81 11.94 4.35
CA GLN A 193 -16.43 11.63 4.77
C GLN A 193 -15.81 10.56 3.88
N ALA A 194 -16.53 9.46 3.61
CA ALA A 194 -16.06 8.40 2.72
C ALA A 194 -15.77 8.91 1.31
N ARG A 195 -16.60 9.84 0.79
CA ARG A 195 -16.37 10.51 -0.49
C ARG A 195 -15.15 11.43 -0.45
N ARG A 196 -14.97 12.22 0.61
CA ARG A 196 -13.77 13.07 0.81
C ARG A 196 -12.48 12.26 0.87
N ALA A 197 -12.53 11.08 1.48
CA ALA A 197 -11.42 10.15 1.61
C ALA A 197 -11.20 9.22 0.39
N TRP A 198 -12.03 9.33 -0.65
CA TRP A 198 -11.99 8.45 -1.85
C TRP A 198 -12.17 6.96 -1.58
N ILE A 199 -12.94 6.63 -0.54
CA ILE A 199 -13.30 5.25 -0.16
C ILE A 199 -14.78 4.95 -0.38
N SER A 200 -15.56 5.89 -0.91
CA SER A 200 -16.99 5.67 -1.22
C SER A 200 -17.24 4.68 -2.36
N TRP A 201 -16.21 4.36 -3.15
CA TRP A 201 -16.28 3.45 -4.30
C TRP A 201 -15.38 2.24 -4.08
N ARG A 202 -15.76 1.11 -4.66
CA ARG A 202 -14.89 -0.06 -4.70
C ARG A 202 -13.64 0.28 -5.52
N VAL A 203 -12.48 0.06 -4.94
CA VAL A 203 -11.21 0.19 -5.65
C VAL A 203 -10.78 -1.18 -6.16
N THR A 204 -10.56 -1.28 -7.46
CA THR A 204 -10.00 -2.51 -8.04
C THR A 204 -8.49 -2.51 -7.77
N PHE A 205 -8.06 -3.37 -6.84
CA PHE A 205 -6.64 -3.51 -6.49
C PHE A 205 -5.78 -4.18 -7.57
N ARG A 206 -6.43 -4.84 -8.55
CA ARG A 206 -5.82 -5.45 -9.73
C ARG A 206 -6.08 -4.51 -10.92
N LEU A 207 -5.06 -3.79 -11.37
CA LEU A 207 -5.05 -3.30 -12.74
C LEU A 207 -4.86 -4.55 -13.61
N ARG A 208 -5.94 -5.03 -14.23
CA ARG A 208 -5.88 -6.11 -15.22
C ARG A 208 -5.30 -5.48 -16.50
N VAL A 209 -3.98 -5.30 -16.52
CA VAL A 209 -3.25 -4.90 -17.73
C VAL A 209 -2.93 -6.20 -18.44
N PHE A 210 -3.61 -6.45 -19.55
CA PHE A 210 -3.67 -7.70 -20.33
C PHE A 210 -4.56 -8.80 -19.71
N GLY A 211 -5.72 -9.00 -20.34
CA GLY A 211 -6.50 -10.22 -20.22
C GLY A 211 -5.91 -11.26 -21.17
N THR A 212 -5.49 -12.38 -20.60
CA THR A 212 -5.64 -13.70 -21.21
C THR A 212 -7.04 -14.20 -20.93
#